data_AF-A0A7R9B266-F1
#
_entry.id   AF-A0A7R9B266-F1
#
_cell.length_a   1.000
_cell.length_b   1.000
_cell.length_c   1.000
_cell.angle_alpha   90.00
_cell.angle_beta   90.00
_cell.angle_gamma   90.00
#
_symmetry.space_group_name_H-M   'P 1'
#
loop_
_entity.id
_entity.type
_entity.pdbx_description
1 polymer ?
#
loop_
_entity_poly.entity_id
_entity_poly.type
_entity_poly.pdbx_seq_one_letter_code
_entity_poly.pdbx_strand_id
1 'polypeptide(L)'
;IAVWFGWILSTFLLISSLFSSNVFYDPNYRYYASDAAVFASLDKLGWSLGSSWIIFACVTKNAACITPSYENEREDQGPIEKFLTWKPIIPLSRLTYSAFLVNGIVVLHHLGTLRAPIYVEDISLIKILISHMVVTFLLALVLSIIFESPLNAIQKILLRKGYTYM
;
A
#
# COMPACT_ATOMS: atom_id res chain seq x y z
N ILE A 1 -1.02 27.49 -8.39
CA ILE A 1 -0.21 26.87 -9.47
C ILE A 1 0.63 25.68 -8.98
N ALA A 2 1.46 25.84 -7.95
CA ALA A 2 2.38 24.78 -7.49
C ALA A 2 1.67 23.49 -7.03
N VAL A 3 0.52 23.60 -6.35
CA VAL A 3 -0.26 22.44 -5.88
C VAL A 3 -0.78 21.59 -7.04
N TRP A 4 -1.27 22.22 -8.11
CA TRP A 4 -1.74 21.54 -9.32
C TRP A 4 -0.61 20.76 -10.01
N PHE A 5 0.57 21.38 -10.13
CA PHE A 5 1.75 20.69 -10.67
C PHE A 5 2.15 19.48 -9.83
N GLY A 6 2.14 19.61 -8.51
CA GLY A 6 2.46 18.48 -7.63
C GLY A 6 1.48 17.32 -7.76
N TRP A 7 0.19 17.60 -7.91
CA TRP A 7 -0.82 16.56 -8.16
C TRP A 7 -0.61 15.84 -9.49
N ILE A 8 -0.45 16.58 -10.59
CA ILE A 8 -0.19 16.00 -11.92
C ILE A 8 1.10 15.17 -11.91
N LEU A 9 2.14 15.69 -11.26
CA LEU A 9 3.42 14.99 -11.14
C LEU A 9 3.27 13.70 -10.33
N SER A 10 2.55 13.75 -9.19
CA SER A 10 2.35 12.58 -8.33
C SER A 10 1.55 11.47 -9.02
N THR A 11 0.47 11.82 -9.73
CA THR A 11 -0.34 10.83 -10.45
C THR A 11 0.43 10.25 -11.62
N PHE A 12 1.19 11.07 -12.34
CA PHE A 12 2.06 10.60 -13.41
C PHE A 12 3.12 9.62 -12.90
N LEU A 13 3.78 9.92 -11.78
CA LEU A 13 4.78 9.03 -11.18
C LEU A 13 4.17 7.70 -10.71
N LEU A 14 3.00 7.72 -10.08
CA LEU A 14 2.32 6.50 -9.62
C LEU A 14 1.82 5.64 -10.79
N ILE A 15 1.23 6.26 -11.82
CA ILE A 15 0.77 5.57 -13.02
C ILE A 15 1.97 4.95 -13.75
N SER A 16 3.05 5.72 -13.93
CA SER A 16 4.28 5.24 -14.58
C SER A 16 4.85 4.01 -13.88
N SER A 17 4.91 4.02 -12.54
CA SER A 17 5.35 2.86 -11.74
C SER A 17 4.47 1.62 -11.96
N LEU A 18 3.13 1.78 -11.96
CA LEU A 18 2.22 0.67 -12.23
C LEU A 18 2.39 0.08 -13.63
N PHE A 19 2.51 0.93 -14.66
CA PHE A 19 2.68 0.47 -16.03
C PHE A 19 4.04 -0.16 -16.28
N SER A 20 5.10 0.32 -15.61
CA SER A 20 6.46 -0.22 -15.78
C SER A 20 6.56 -1.70 -15.42
N SER A 21 5.68 -2.21 -14.55
CA SER A 21 5.67 -3.63 -14.19
C SER A 21 5.22 -4.53 -15.34
N ASN A 22 4.37 -4.05 -16.26
CA ASN A 22 3.84 -4.87 -17.35
C ASN A 22 4.90 -5.26 -18.38
N VAL A 23 5.91 -4.41 -18.60
CA VAL A 23 7.00 -4.65 -19.56
C VAL A 23 7.79 -5.93 -19.25
N PHE A 24 7.87 -6.32 -17.98
CA PHE A 24 8.59 -7.52 -17.55
C PHE A 24 7.79 -8.83 -17.74
N TYR A 25 6.47 -8.74 -17.98
CA TYR A 25 5.61 -9.90 -18.18
C TYR A 25 5.46 -10.30 -19.65
N ASP A 26 5.98 -9.50 -20.59
CA ASP A 26 5.91 -9.82 -22.01
C ASP A 26 6.79 -11.03 -22.36
N PRO A 27 6.23 -12.11 -22.96
CA PRO A 27 6.99 -13.32 -23.28
C PRO A 27 8.05 -13.11 -24.36
N ASN A 28 7.94 -12.03 -25.14
CA ASN A 28 8.89 -11.66 -26.19
C ASN A 28 9.98 -10.68 -25.71
N TYR A 29 9.96 -10.28 -24.43
CA TYR A 29 10.90 -9.31 -23.91
C TYR A 29 12.28 -9.96 -23.69
N ARG A 30 13.32 -9.32 -24.26
CA ARG A 30 14.72 -9.77 -24.06
C ARG A 30 15.24 -9.10 -22.79
N TYR A 31 15.59 -9.92 -21.80
CA TYR A 31 16.10 -9.44 -20.53
C TYR A 31 17.47 -8.76 -20.68
N TYR A 32 17.54 -7.47 -20.34
CA TYR A 32 18.79 -6.73 -20.21
C TYR A 32 18.99 -6.31 -18.75
N ALA A 33 20.20 -6.54 -18.22
CA ALA A 33 20.54 -6.20 -16.83
C ALA A 33 20.45 -4.69 -16.55
N SER A 34 20.73 -3.85 -17.55
CA SER A 34 20.56 -2.39 -17.45
C SER A 34 19.12 -2.01 -17.15
N ASP A 35 18.17 -2.62 -17.85
CA ASP A 35 16.75 -2.28 -17.77
C ASP A 35 16.19 -2.71 -16.42
N ALA A 36 16.62 -3.88 -15.93
CA ALA A 36 16.27 -4.35 -14.59
C ALA A 36 16.83 -3.45 -13.48
N ALA A 37 18.06 -2.92 -13.61
CA ALA A 37 18.66 -2.02 -12.64
C ALA A 37 17.96 -0.65 -12.59
N VAL A 38 17.65 -0.10 -13.77
CA VAL A 38 16.88 1.14 -13.93
C VAL A 38 15.50 0.97 -13.31
N PHE A 39 14.79 -0.12 -13.62
CA PHE A 39 13.50 -0.41 -13.03
C PHE A 39 13.56 -0.56 -11.50
N ALA A 40 14.47 -1.39 -10.99
CA ALA A 40 14.57 -1.67 -9.55
C ALA A 40 14.86 -0.42 -8.70
N SER A 41 15.55 0.58 -9.28
CA SER A 41 15.86 1.85 -8.62
C SER A 41 14.74 2.89 -8.80
N LEU A 42 14.28 3.13 -10.02
CA LEU A 42 13.32 4.19 -10.33
C LEU A 42 11.89 3.86 -9.89
N ASP A 43 11.48 2.60 -9.96
CA ASP A 43 10.10 2.21 -9.61
C ASP A 43 9.79 2.55 -8.14
N LYS A 44 10.65 2.12 -7.22
CA LYS A 44 10.51 2.40 -5.79
C LYS A 44 10.60 3.89 -5.48
N LEU A 45 11.49 4.62 -6.18
CA LEU A 45 11.64 6.07 -6.02
C LEU A 45 10.39 6.81 -6.51
N GLY A 46 9.87 6.45 -7.69
CA GLY A 46 8.66 7.03 -8.26
C GLY A 46 7.45 6.80 -7.36
N TRP A 47 7.28 5.57 -6.87
CA TRP A 47 6.21 5.22 -5.94
C TRP A 47 6.32 5.98 -4.61
N SER A 48 7.53 6.08 -4.05
CA SER A 48 7.78 6.83 -2.81
C SER A 48 7.53 8.33 -2.98
N LEU A 49 7.98 8.93 -4.08
CA LEU A 49 7.79 10.36 -4.34
C LEU A 49 6.32 10.69 -4.58
N GLY A 50 5.63 9.88 -5.39
CA GLY A 50 4.20 10.03 -5.64
C GLY A 50 3.37 9.91 -4.35
N SER A 51 3.63 8.88 -3.54
CA SER A 51 2.94 8.71 -2.26
C SER A 51 3.30 9.77 -1.21
N SER A 52 4.54 10.28 -1.20
CA SER A 52 4.95 11.36 -0.30
C SER A 52 4.18 12.65 -0.55
N TRP A 53 3.91 12.99 -1.83
CA TRP A 53 3.11 14.17 -2.17
C TRP A 53 1.67 14.04 -1.69
N ILE A 54 1.05 12.86 -1.81
CA ILE A 54 -0.30 12.58 -1.31
C ILE A 54 -0.35 12.81 0.20
N ILE A 55 0.60 12.25 0.96
CA ILE A 55 0.66 12.42 2.41
C ILE A 55 0.86 13.90 2.76
N PHE A 56 1.76 14.58 2.08
CA PHE A 56 2.01 16.02 2.29
C PHE A 56 0.76 16.87 2.00
N ALA A 57 0.03 16.55 0.94
CA ALA A 57 -1.23 17.22 0.60
C ALA A 57 -2.32 16.98 1.66
N CYS A 58 -2.39 15.79 2.25
CA CYS A 58 -3.28 15.48 3.37
C CYS A 58 -2.92 16.25 4.65
N VAL A 59 -1.64 16.38 4.99
CA VAL A 59 -1.21 17.10 6.20
C VAL A 59 -1.43 18.61 6.06
N THR A 60 -1.24 19.15 4.86
CA THR A 60 -1.39 20.59 4.59
C THR A 60 -2.83 21.04 4.34
N LYS A 61 -3.83 20.15 4.44
CA LYS A 61 -5.26 20.38 4.11
C LYS A 61 -5.49 20.94 2.69
N ASN A 62 -4.51 20.82 1.81
CA ASN A 62 -4.58 21.26 0.42
C ASN A 62 -5.13 20.15 -0.51
N ALA A 63 -5.68 19.08 0.07
CA ALA A 63 -6.18 17.92 -0.64
C ALA A 63 -7.45 18.18 -1.46
N ALA A 64 -8.16 19.28 -1.16
CA ALA A 64 -9.39 19.67 -1.86
C ALA A 64 -9.18 20.12 -3.32
N CYS A 65 -7.94 20.40 -3.74
CA CYS A 65 -7.70 21.14 -4.97
C CYS A 65 -7.91 20.33 -6.27
N ILE A 66 -7.91 19.00 -6.28
CA ILE A 66 -8.14 18.23 -7.53
C ILE A 66 -9.61 18.25 -7.96
N THR A 67 -10.54 18.43 -7.03
CA THR A 67 -11.95 18.57 -7.39
C THR A 67 -12.29 20.05 -7.32
N PRO A 68 -12.72 20.72 -8.40
CA PRO A 68 -13.32 22.03 -8.28
C PRO A 68 -14.59 21.85 -7.44
N SER A 69 -14.46 22.04 -6.12
CA SER A 69 -15.58 22.20 -5.22
C SER A 69 -16.07 23.62 -5.50
N TYR A 70 -16.99 23.69 -6.46
CA TYR A 70 -17.74 24.90 -6.74
C TYR A 70 -18.53 25.24 -5.47
N GLU A 71 -18.07 26.30 -4.81
CA GLU A 71 -18.87 27.19 -4.00
C GLU A 71 -19.68 26.54 -2.85
N ASN A 72 -19.06 26.39 -1.68
CA ASN A 72 -19.67 26.87 -0.44
C ASN A 72 -18.67 26.90 0.73
N GLU A 73 -18.80 27.92 1.56
CA GLU A 73 -17.93 28.29 2.67
C GLU A 73 -18.19 27.42 3.91
N ARG A 74 -17.96 26.09 3.86
CA ARG A 74 -18.37 25.23 4.98
C ARG A 74 -17.46 24.05 5.33
N GLU A 75 -16.18 24.31 5.60
CA GLU A 75 -15.27 23.37 6.30
C GLU A 75 -15.38 21.90 5.81
N ASP A 76 -15.58 21.73 4.50
CA ASP A 76 -15.91 20.46 3.88
C ASP A 76 -14.60 19.71 3.60
N GLN A 77 -14.35 18.68 4.40
CA GLN A 77 -13.28 17.71 4.15
C GLN A 77 -13.42 17.16 2.73
N GLY A 78 -12.38 17.32 1.91
CA GLY A 78 -12.38 16.81 0.53
C GLY A 78 -12.70 15.30 0.48
N PRO A 79 -13.18 14.77 -0.66
CA PRO A 79 -13.60 13.36 -0.76
C PRO A 79 -12.51 12.37 -0.32
N ILE A 80 -11.23 12.72 -0.51
CA ILE A 80 -10.06 11.94 -0.08
C ILE A 80 -9.94 11.94 1.45
N GLU A 81 -10.09 13.08 2.13
CA GLU A 81 -10.02 13.18 3.59
C GLU A 81 -11.18 12.46 4.27
N LYS A 82 -12.37 12.55 3.68
CA LYS A 82 -13.56 11.81 4.13
C LYS A 82 -13.39 10.30 3.99
N PHE A 83 -12.76 9.85 2.89
CA PHE A 83 -12.41 8.45 2.72
C PHE A 83 -11.40 8.02 3.79
N LEU A 84 -10.30 8.76 3.98
CA LEU A 84 -9.24 8.41 4.92
C LEU A 84 -9.69 8.39 6.39
N THR A 85 -10.64 9.25 6.76
CA THR A 85 -11.20 9.32 8.12
C THR A 85 -12.32 8.29 8.35
N TRP A 86 -12.65 7.47 7.34
CA TRP A 86 -13.71 6.49 7.47
C TRP A 86 -13.34 5.40 8.50
N LYS A 87 -14.20 5.22 9.51
CA LYS A 87 -14.02 4.25 10.61
C LYS A 87 -13.53 2.85 10.22
N PRO A 88 -13.98 2.19 9.12
CA PRO A 88 -13.46 0.89 8.72
C PRO A 88 -12.02 0.90 8.18
N ILE A 89 -11.48 2.05 7.75
CA ILE A 89 -10.09 2.14 7.25
C ILE A 89 -9.08 2.05 8.40
N ILE A 90 -9.48 2.46 9.61
CA ILE A 90 -8.62 2.39 10.80
C ILE A 90 -8.19 0.93 11.12
N PRO A 91 -9.09 -0.05 11.29
CA PRO A 91 -8.69 -1.44 11.48
C PRO A 91 -8.04 -2.04 10.22
N LEU A 92 -8.45 -1.62 9.02
CA LEU A 92 -7.87 -2.10 7.77
C LEU A 92 -6.39 -1.72 7.66
N SER A 93 -6.01 -0.51 8.06
CA SER A 93 -4.62 -0.05 8.08
C SER A 93 -3.74 -0.93 8.99
N ARG A 94 -4.25 -1.33 10.16
CA ARG A 94 -3.56 -2.24 11.09
C ARG A 94 -3.42 -3.65 10.51
N LEU A 95 -4.46 -4.12 9.83
CA LEU A 95 -4.45 -5.42 9.15
C LEU A 95 -3.44 -5.45 8.00
N THR A 96 -3.32 -4.38 7.21
CA THR A 96 -2.38 -4.29 6.10
C THR A 96 -0.92 -4.41 6.56
N TYR A 97 -0.58 -3.85 7.73
CA TYR A 97 0.75 -4.05 8.32
C TYR A 97 1.04 -5.52 8.63
N SER A 98 0.08 -6.21 9.25
CA SER A 98 0.19 -7.64 9.54
C SER A 98 0.27 -8.47 8.25
N ALA A 99 -0.50 -8.08 7.22
CA ALA A 99 -0.47 -8.72 5.90
C ALA A 99 0.87 -8.56 5.19
N PHE A 100 1.49 -7.38 5.29
CA PHE A 100 2.82 -7.16 4.73
C PHE A 100 3.87 -8.09 5.33
N LEU A 101 3.86 -8.29 6.65
CA LEU A 101 4.79 -9.20 7.34
C LEU A 101 4.58 -10.66 6.93
N VAL A 102 3.32 -11.10 6.85
CA VAL A 102 2.97 -12.47 6.48
C VAL A 102 3.22 -12.75 5.00
N ASN A 103 3.02 -11.76 4.12
CA ASN A 103 3.15 -11.94 2.68
C ASN A 103 4.50 -12.55 2.28
N GLY A 104 5.59 -12.10 2.91
CA GLY A 104 6.93 -12.66 2.67
C GLY A 104 7.02 -14.14 3.00
N ILE A 105 6.39 -14.59 4.09
CA ILE A 105 6.34 -16.00 4.51
C ILE A 105 5.53 -16.82 3.51
N VAL A 106 4.38 -16.31 3.07
CA VAL A 106 3.49 -16.99 2.11
C VAL A 106 4.18 -17.16 0.75
N VAL A 107 4.85 -16.12 0.26
CA VAL A 107 5.61 -16.17 -0.99
C VAL A 107 6.78 -17.14 -0.86
N LEU A 108 7.56 -17.08 0.23
CA LEU A 108 8.69 -17.98 0.44
C LEU A 108 8.23 -19.44 0.53
N HIS A 109 7.14 -19.72 1.23
CA HIS A 109 6.56 -21.05 1.31
C HIS A 109 6.11 -21.53 -0.07
N HIS A 110 5.43 -20.68 -0.84
CA HIS A 110 5.02 -21.02 -2.20
C HIS A 110 6.23 -21.37 -3.06
N LEU A 111 7.25 -20.50 -3.12
CA LEU A 111 8.50 -20.72 -3.85
C LEU A 111 9.22 -22.01 -3.42
N GLY A 112 9.25 -22.33 -2.12
CA GLY A 112 9.86 -23.55 -1.59
C GLY A 112 9.10 -24.84 -1.93
N THR A 113 7.79 -24.74 -2.20
CA THR A 113 6.96 -25.88 -2.62
C THR A 113 6.92 -26.10 -4.14
N LEU A 114 7.38 -25.14 -4.93
CA LEU A 114 7.42 -25.25 -6.39
C LEU A 114 8.46 -26.30 -6.80
N ARG A 115 7.98 -27.41 -7.37
CA ARG A 115 8.83 -28.50 -7.90
C ARG A 115 8.91 -28.50 -9.42
N ALA A 116 8.08 -27.74 -10.11
CA ALA A 116 8.01 -27.64 -11.57
C ALA A 116 7.71 -26.19 -11.99
N PRO A 117 8.17 -25.75 -13.18
CA PRO A 117 7.88 -24.42 -13.70
C PRO A 117 6.38 -24.28 -13.98
N ILE A 118 5.80 -23.18 -13.50
CA ILE A 118 4.40 -22.83 -13.76
C ILE A 118 4.32 -22.22 -15.16
N TYR A 119 3.37 -22.69 -15.98
CA TYR A 119 3.04 -22.01 -17.23
C TYR A 119 2.32 -20.70 -16.91
N VAL A 120 2.99 -19.60 -17.25
CA VAL A 120 2.54 -18.25 -16.95
C VAL A 120 1.59 -17.80 -18.05
N GLU A 121 0.30 -17.99 -17.81
CA GLU A 121 -0.79 -17.42 -18.61
C GLU A 121 -1.51 -16.35 -17.78
N ASP A 122 -2.05 -15.31 -18.41
CA ASP A 122 -2.69 -14.17 -17.72
C ASP A 122 -3.76 -14.60 -16.72
N ILE A 123 -4.60 -15.57 -17.11
CA ILE A 123 -5.65 -16.11 -16.23
C ILE A 123 -5.07 -16.91 -15.06
N SER A 124 -3.98 -17.63 -15.29
CA SER A 124 -3.26 -18.38 -14.26
C SER A 124 -2.64 -17.42 -13.23
N LEU A 125 -2.03 -16.34 -13.71
CA LEU A 125 -1.46 -15.27 -12.87
C LEU A 125 -2.50 -14.62 -11.97
N ILE A 126 -3.66 -14.25 -12.52
CA ILE A 126 -4.74 -13.62 -11.75
C ILE A 126 -5.25 -14.59 -10.66
N LYS A 127 -5.41 -15.88 -10.98
CA LYS A 127 -5.82 -16.90 -10.01
C LYS A 127 -4.82 -17.05 -8.87
N ILE A 128 -3.53 -17.13 -9.21
CA ILE A 128 -2.44 -17.22 -8.22
C ILE A 128 -2.45 -15.97 -7.34
N LEU A 129 -2.55 -14.78 -7.94
CA LEU A 129 -2.60 -13.51 -7.22
C LEU A 129 -3.75 -13.46 -6.22
N ILE A 130 -4.98 -13.78 -6.66
CA ILE A 130 -6.16 -13.78 -5.80
C ILE A 130 -6.01 -14.80 -4.66
N SER A 131 -5.54 -16.01 -4.97
CA SER A 131 -5.30 -17.04 -3.96
C SER A 131 -4.28 -16.57 -2.90
N HIS A 132 -3.16 -16.00 -3.34
CA HIS A 132 -2.14 -15.45 -2.46
C HIS A 132 -2.69 -14.31 -1.60
N MET A 133 -3.44 -13.37 -2.20
CA MET A 133 -4.06 -12.27 -1.46
C MET A 133 -4.98 -12.79 -0.37
N VAL A 134 -5.90 -13.71 -0.70
CA VAL A 134 -6.87 -14.25 0.27
C VAL A 134 -6.15 -14.96 1.42
N VAL A 135 -5.17 -15.83 1.11
CA VAL A 135 -4.40 -16.55 2.12
C VAL A 135 -3.62 -15.58 3.02
N THR A 136 -2.93 -14.60 2.43
CA THR A 136 -2.17 -13.60 3.18
C THR A 136 -3.07 -12.78 4.10
N PHE A 137 -4.23 -12.31 3.65
CA PHE A 137 -5.17 -11.56 4.49
C PHE A 137 -5.80 -12.42 5.60
N LEU A 138 -6.09 -13.70 5.35
CA LEU A 138 -6.59 -14.62 6.37
C LEU A 138 -5.54 -14.86 7.46
N LEU A 139 -4.29 -15.15 7.09
CA LEU A 139 -3.20 -15.30 8.05
C LEU A 139 -2.88 -13.99 8.78
N ALA A 140 -2.94 -12.85 8.08
CA ALA A 140 -2.76 -11.53 8.70
C ALA A 140 -3.79 -11.27 9.78
N LEU A 141 -5.04 -11.69 9.56
CA LEU A 141 -6.13 -11.56 10.53
C LEU A 141 -5.87 -12.45 11.75
N VAL A 142 -5.46 -13.71 11.54
CA VAL A 142 -5.08 -14.60 12.64
C VAL A 142 -3.92 -14.02 13.45
N LEU A 143 -2.89 -13.52 12.75
CA LEU A 143 -1.71 -12.92 13.37
C LEU A 143 -2.08 -11.64 14.13
N SER A 144 -2.91 -10.77 13.56
CA SER A 144 -3.37 -9.57 14.26
C SER A 144 -4.19 -9.94 15.49
N ILE A 145 -5.11 -10.90 15.46
CA ILE A 145 -5.85 -11.31 16.66
C ILE A 145 -4.91 -11.85 17.75
N ILE A 146 -3.93 -12.68 17.38
CA ILE A 146 -3.01 -13.31 18.33
C ILE A 146 -2.06 -12.31 18.96
N PHE A 147 -1.50 -11.36 18.19
CA PHE A 147 -0.50 -10.42 18.71
C PHE A 147 -1.09 -9.09 19.15
N GLU A 148 -2.06 -8.55 18.43
CA GLU A 148 -2.61 -7.22 18.67
C GLU A 148 -3.48 -7.20 19.94
N SER A 149 -4.23 -8.27 20.20
CA SER A 149 -5.02 -8.41 21.44
C SER A 149 -4.14 -8.36 22.71
N PRO A 150 -3.07 -9.18 22.86
CA PRO A 150 -2.20 -9.10 24.03
C PRO A 150 -1.33 -7.84 24.05
N LEU A 151 -0.84 -7.34 22.90
CA LEU A 151 -0.05 -6.09 22.86
C LEU A 151 -0.87 -4.89 23.33
N ASN A 152 -2.13 -4.79 22.91
CA ASN A 152 -3.03 -3.73 23.38
C ASN A 152 -3.30 -3.85 24.89
N ALA A 153 -3.36 -5.07 25.45
CA ALA A 153 -3.52 -5.28 26.88
C ALA A 153 -2.27 -4.86 27.67
N ILE A 154 -1.08 -5.23 27.19
CA ILE A 154 0.21 -4.84 27.79
C ILE A 154 0.38 -3.32 27.75
N GLN A 155 0.07 -2.68 26.62
CA GLN A 155 0.15 -1.22 26.46
C GLN A 155 -0.72 -0.50 27.49
N LYS A 156 -1.94 -0.98 27.74
CA LYS A 156 -2.82 -0.41 28.77
C LYS A 156 -2.23 -0.55 30.17
N ILE A 157 -1.62 -1.69 30.49
CA ILE A 157 -1.00 -1.92 31.81
C ILE A 157 0.24 -1.03 31.99
N LEU A 158 1.08 -0.89 30.96
CA LEU A 158 2.29 -0.09 30.99
C LEU A 158 1.97 1.42 31.08
N LEU A 159 1.04 1.92 30.27
CA LEU A 159 0.67 3.35 30.24
C LEU A 159 -0.18 3.76 31.45
N ARG A 160 -0.98 2.86 32.03
CA ARG A 160 -1.71 3.13 33.28
C ARG A 160 -0.76 3.37 34.46
N LYS A 161 0.45 2.81 34.40
CA LYS A 161 1.47 3.01 35.43
C LYS A 161 2.05 4.43 35.41
N GLY A 162 2.19 5.07 34.25
CA GLY A 162 2.74 6.43 34.12
C GLY A 162 1.90 7.56 34.74
N TYR A 163 0.58 7.39 34.84
CA TYR A 163 -0.34 8.41 35.37
C TYR A 163 -0.55 8.37 36.89
N THR A 164 0.01 7.38 37.61
CA THR A 164 -0.20 7.26 39.07
C THR A 164 0.91 7.94 39.89
N TYR A 165 1.83 8.67 39.23
CA TYR A 165 2.98 9.33 39.86
C TYR A 165 3.10 10.83 39.53
N MET A 166 2.06 11.44 38.95
CA MET A 166 1.90 12.89 38.79
C MET A 166 0.61 13.31 39.51
#